data_AF-A0A849B1P6-F1
#
_entry.id   AF-A0A849B1P6-F1
#
_cell.length_a   1.000
_cell.length_b   1.000
_cell.length_c   1.000
_cell.angle_alpha   90.00
_cell.angle_beta   90.00
_cell.angle_gamma   90.00
#
_symmetry.space_group_name_H-M   'P 1'
#
loop_
_entity.id
_entity.type
_entity.pdbx_description
1 polymer ?
#
loop_
_entity_poly.entity_id
_entity_poly.type
_entity_poly.pdbx_seq_one_letter_code
_entity_poly.pdbx_strand_id
1 'polypeptide(L)'
;MISTKSVKPALQLTYVKLMMDVIGRGLVMASQVDDEVKQEVSNFPVGFVLSMKVFPHGPAFIAKVTEDHQLKLLSSLDGKPDLTITFKHLSHAFLVFSFQESTAQAFAHDRMIADGDISFAIRLVRCLNKMESLILPKLLAELAVKQYPTELSLKQKLTGAANIYLKLAQSYFKRSA
;
A
#
# COMPACT_ATOMS: atom_id res chain seq x y z
N MET A 1 -1.89 16.53 16.65
CA MET A 1 -1.59 15.24 17.32
C MET A 1 -2.91 14.66 17.80
N ILE A 2 -3.53 13.76 17.03
CA ILE A 2 -4.79 13.13 17.46
C ILE A 2 -4.44 12.23 18.63
N SER A 3 -4.95 12.56 19.81
CA SER A 3 -4.79 11.75 21.01
C SER A 3 -5.37 10.36 20.73
N THR A 4 -4.52 9.33 20.76
CA THR A 4 -4.91 7.92 20.60
C THR A 4 -5.83 7.41 21.73
N LYS A 5 -6.25 8.28 22.65
CA LYS A 5 -7.27 7.95 23.65
C LYS A 5 -8.64 7.76 22.97
N SER A 6 -8.96 6.48 22.79
CA SER A 6 -10.32 5.92 22.66
C SER A 6 -10.97 5.91 21.27
N VAL A 7 -10.22 5.64 20.21
CA VAL A 7 -10.86 4.97 19.06
C VAL A 7 -11.12 3.52 19.47
N LYS A 8 -12.39 3.08 19.46
CA LYS A 8 -12.73 1.69 19.78
C LYS A 8 -11.92 0.75 18.88
N PRO A 9 -11.30 -0.33 19.40
CA PRO A 9 -10.48 -1.26 18.61
C PRO A 9 -11.19 -1.79 17.35
N ALA A 10 -12.51 -1.98 17.43
CA ALA A 10 -13.33 -2.36 16.29
C ALA A 10 -13.32 -1.33 15.15
N LEU A 11 -13.31 -0.02 15.47
CA LEU A 11 -13.25 1.02 14.46
C LEU A 11 -11.87 1.10 13.81
N GLN A 12 -10.79 0.94 14.60
CA GLN A 12 -9.43 0.82 14.05
C GLN A 12 -9.33 -0.38 13.10
N LEU A 13 -9.91 -1.52 13.48
CA LEU A 13 -9.92 -2.73 12.66
C LEU A 13 -10.63 -2.50 11.32
N THR A 14 -11.84 -1.96 11.35
CA THR A 14 -12.62 -1.67 10.15
C THR A 14 -11.89 -0.68 9.25
N TYR A 15 -11.31 0.37 9.83
CA TYR A 15 -10.54 1.36 9.08
C TYR A 15 -9.31 0.75 8.42
N VAL A 16 -8.48 0.02 9.18
CA VAL A 16 -7.28 -0.64 8.66
C VAL A 16 -7.65 -1.65 7.57
N LYS A 17 -8.72 -2.42 7.75
CA LYS A 17 -9.20 -3.37 6.75
C LYS A 17 -9.58 -2.68 5.44
N LEU A 18 -10.31 -1.57 5.53
CA LEU A 18 -10.72 -0.77 4.37
C LEU A 18 -9.49 -0.16 3.69
N MET A 19 -8.62 0.51 4.43
CA MET A 19 -7.43 1.16 3.87
C MET A 19 -6.46 0.15 3.24
N MET A 20 -6.33 -1.02 3.85
CA MET A 20 -5.51 -2.09 3.31
C MET A 20 -6.04 -2.64 1.98
N ASP A 21 -7.36 -2.76 1.82
CA ASP A 21 -7.99 -3.11 0.53
C ASP A 21 -7.80 -1.99 -0.52
N VAL A 22 -7.98 -0.72 -0.11
CA VAL A 22 -7.75 0.45 -0.98
C VAL A 22 -6.30 0.51 -1.45
N ILE A 23 -5.32 0.35 -0.56
CA ILE A 23 -3.89 0.38 -0.88
C ILE A 23 -3.50 -0.83 -1.73
N GLY A 24 -3.98 -2.04 -1.40
CA GLY A 24 -3.70 -3.23 -2.19
C GLY A 24 -4.18 -3.07 -3.64
N ARG A 25 -5.39 -2.56 -3.83
CA ARG A 25 -5.95 -2.28 -5.17
C ARG A 25 -5.24 -1.10 -5.85
N GLY A 26 -4.99 -0.02 -5.11
CA GLY A 26 -4.29 1.16 -5.59
C GLY A 26 -2.90 0.81 -6.13
N LEU A 27 -2.16 -0.06 -5.42
CA LEU A 27 -0.86 -0.55 -5.84
C LEU A 27 -0.92 -1.37 -7.13
N VAL A 28 -1.91 -2.27 -7.27
CA VAL A 28 -2.16 -3.02 -8.52
C VAL A 28 -2.50 -2.10 -9.69
N MET A 29 -3.34 -1.09 -9.46
CA MET A 29 -3.70 -0.15 -10.52
C MET A 29 -2.51 0.72 -10.91
N ALA A 30 -1.76 1.20 -9.92
CA ALA A 30 -0.55 2.00 -10.12
C ALA A 30 0.49 1.25 -10.94
N SER A 31 0.70 -0.06 -10.70
CA SER A 31 1.62 -0.86 -11.52
C SER A 31 1.23 -0.88 -12.99
N GLN A 32 -0.05 -0.71 -13.33
CA GLN A 32 -0.52 -0.77 -14.73
C GLN A 32 -0.49 0.59 -15.42
N VAL A 33 -0.56 1.69 -14.68
CA VAL A 33 -0.81 3.02 -15.26
C VAL A 33 0.30 4.03 -15.03
N ASP A 34 1.15 3.85 -14.02
CA ASP A 34 2.23 4.77 -13.70
C ASP A 34 3.58 4.16 -14.09
N ASP A 35 4.37 4.89 -14.87
CA ASP A 35 5.61 4.36 -15.46
C ASP A 35 6.73 4.20 -14.42
N GLU A 36 6.74 5.01 -13.36
CA GLU A 36 7.71 4.87 -12.27
C GLU A 36 7.39 3.63 -11.42
N VAL A 37 6.11 3.40 -11.11
CA VAL A 37 5.69 2.16 -10.43
C VAL A 37 5.94 0.94 -11.32
N LYS A 38 5.69 1.01 -12.63
CA LYS A 38 6.07 -0.07 -13.56
C LYS A 38 7.56 -0.39 -13.50
N GLN A 39 8.40 0.63 -13.50
CA GLN A 39 9.85 0.47 -13.44
C GLN A 39 10.28 -0.16 -12.11
N GLU A 40 9.68 0.22 -10.98
CA GLU A 40 9.99 -0.43 -9.71
C GLU A 40 9.46 -1.87 -9.67
N VAL A 41 8.26 -2.14 -10.21
CA VAL A 41 7.67 -3.49 -10.24
C VAL A 41 8.45 -4.44 -11.17
N SER A 42 9.01 -3.95 -12.29
CA SER A 42 9.77 -4.78 -13.24
C SER A 42 11.05 -5.38 -12.66
N ASN A 43 11.54 -4.82 -11.55
CA ASN A 43 12.71 -5.32 -10.85
C ASN A 43 12.38 -6.42 -9.81
N PHE A 44 11.11 -6.75 -9.62
CA PHE A 44 10.75 -7.97 -8.89
C PHE A 44 10.75 -9.17 -9.83
N PRO A 45 11.18 -10.37 -9.37
CA PRO A 45 11.09 -11.58 -10.16
C PRO A 45 9.64 -11.88 -10.58
N VAL A 46 9.46 -12.46 -11.77
CA VAL A 46 8.16 -12.99 -12.18
C VAL A 46 7.73 -14.07 -11.19
N GLY A 47 6.47 -14.01 -10.78
CA GLY A 47 5.90 -14.93 -9.81
C GLY A 47 6.17 -14.58 -8.35
N PHE A 48 6.97 -13.56 -8.06
CA PHE A 48 7.26 -13.08 -6.71
C PHE A 48 5.98 -12.67 -5.97
N VAL A 49 5.85 -13.12 -4.73
CA VAL A 49 4.66 -12.92 -3.90
C VAL A 49 4.97 -12.02 -2.72
N LEU A 50 4.25 -10.91 -2.66
CA LEU A 50 4.28 -9.89 -1.63
C LEU A 50 3.08 -10.07 -0.72
N SER A 51 3.27 -9.92 0.59
CA SER A 51 2.16 -9.84 1.54
C SER A 51 2.37 -8.71 2.53
N MET A 52 1.28 -8.05 2.90
CA MET A 52 1.24 -7.13 4.02
C MET A 52 0.10 -7.55 4.95
N LYS A 53 0.38 -7.72 6.24
CA LYS A 53 -0.58 -8.24 7.21
C LYS A 53 -0.44 -7.59 8.59
N VAL A 54 -1.50 -7.73 9.40
CA VAL A 54 -1.50 -7.33 10.81
C VAL A 54 -1.56 -8.58 11.69
N PHE A 55 -0.61 -8.71 12.61
CA PHE A 55 -0.58 -9.81 13.58
C PHE A 55 -1.66 -9.64 14.68
N PRO A 56 -2.19 -10.72 15.27
CA PRO A 56 -2.03 -12.14 14.88
C PRO A 56 -3.01 -12.61 13.79
N HIS A 57 -4.23 -12.08 13.78
CA HIS A 57 -5.32 -12.47 12.86
C HIS A 57 -6.01 -11.24 12.27
N GLY A 58 -5.22 -10.23 11.90
CA GLY A 58 -5.72 -8.97 11.39
C GLY A 58 -5.87 -8.95 9.86
N PRO A 59 -6.21 -7.77 9.31
CA PRO A 59 -6.32 -7.59 7.87
C PRO A 59 -5.01 -7.93 7.16
N ALA A 60 -5.13 -8.45 5.93
CA ALA A 60 -4.00 -8.74 5.07
C ALA A 60 -4.37 -8.52 3.60
N PHE A 61 -3.38 -8.21 2.77
CA PHE A 61 -3.45 -8.41 1.33
C PHE A 61 -2.23 -9.21 0.84
N ILE A 62 -2.41 -9.85 -0.30
CA ILE A 62 -1.37 -10.61 -0.99
C ILE A 62 -1.38 -10.16 -2.46
N ALA A 63 -0.21 -9.87 -3.00
CA ALA A 63 -0.04 -9.51 -4.40
C ALA A 63 1.06 -10.37 -5.03
N LYS A 64 0.86 -10.79 -6.27
CA LYS A 64 1.85 -11.54 -7.05
C LYS A 64 2.25 -10.75 -8.29
N VAL A 65 3.54 -10.82 -8.63
CA VAL A 65 4.08 -10.29 -9.88
C VAL A 65 3.72 -11.24 -11.01
N THR A 66 3.03 -10.73 -12.03
CA THR A 66 2.65 -11.49 -13.23
C THR A 66 3.80 -11.55 -14.24
N GLU A 67 3.63 -12.33 -15.31
CA GLU A 67 4.59 -12.41 -16.41
C GLU A 67 4.83 -11.06 -17.10
N ASP A 68 3.78 -10.22 -17.19
CA ASP A 68 3.86 -8.86 -17.72
C ASP A 68 4.49 -7.83 -16.75
N HIS A 69 5.12 -8.29 -15.66
CA HIS A 69 5.64 -7.44 -14.59
C HIS A 69 4.59 -6.48 -14.01
N GLN A 70 3.38 -6.99 -13.80
CA GLN A 70 2.28 -6.28 -13.16
C GLN A 70 1.96 -6.92 -11.82
N LEU A 71 1.38 -6.15 -10.90
CA LEU A 71 0.88 -6.70 -9.66
C LEU A 71 -0.55 -7.20 -9.85
N LYS A 72 -0.85 -8.36 -9.25
CA LYS A 72 -2.19 -8.93 -9.18
C LYS A 72 -2.50 -9.32 -7.74
N LEU A 73 -3.63 -8.85 -7.21
CA LEU A 73 -4.11 -9.28 -5.90
C LEU A 73 -4.53 -10.76 -5.94
N LEU A 74 -4.14 -11.51 -4.92
CA LEU A 74 -4.55 -12.89 -4.70
C LEU A 74 -5.57 -12.95 -3.55
N SER A 75 -6.57 -13.82 -3.68
CA SER A 75 -7.54 -14.11 -2.62
C SER A 75 -6.96 -14.96 -1.50
N SER A 76 -6.04 -15.85 -1.86
CA SER A 76 -5.35 -16.79 -0.97
C SER A 76 -3.99 -17.15 -1.58
N LEU A 77 -3.10 -17.66 -0.74
CA LEU A 77 -1.82 -18.21 -1.14
C LEU A 77 -1.59 -19.52 -0.40
N ASP A 78 -1.24 -20.55 -1.14
CA ASP A 78 -0.74 -21.80 -0.57
C ASP A 78 0.77 -21.66 -0.33
N GLY A 79 1.17 -21.54 0.93
CA GLY A 79 2.58 -21.40 1.33
C GLY A 79 2.97 -20.02 1.83
N LYS A 80 4.29 -19.79 1.94
CA LYS A 80 4.87 -18.55 2.47
C LYS A 80 5.12 -17.54 1.32
N PRO A 81 4.72 -16.27 1.46
CA PRO A 81 5.12 -15.21 0.54
C PRO A 81 6.65 -15.00 0.55
N ASP A 82 7.21 -14.58 -0.58
CA ASP A 82 8.64 -14.24 -0.70
C ASP A 82 9.04 -13.02 0.13
N LEU A 83 8.12 -12.06 0.29
CA LEU A 83 8.26 -10.93 1.18
C LEU A 83 6.97 -10.70 1.96
N THR A 84 7.07 -10.69 3.28
CA THR A 84 5.95 -10.40 4.19
C THR A 84 6.26 -9.21 5.07
N ILE A 85 5.47 -8.15 4.95
CA ILE A 85 5.45 -7.01 5.86
C ILE A 85 4.39 -7.25 6.93
N THR A 86 4.80 -7.37 8.19
CA THR A 86 3.89 -7.67 9.30
C THR A 86 3.86 -6.52 10.30
N PHE A 87 2.71 -5.85 10.45
CA PHE A 87 2.49 -4.97 11.59
C PHE A 87 2.27 -5.79 12.85
N LYS A 88 3.02 -5.50 13.92
CA LYS A 88 2.99 -6.28 15.17
C LYS A 88 1.67 -6.12 15.93
N HIS A 89 0.99 -4.99 15.72
CA HIS A 89 -0.26 -4.67 16.40
C HIS A 89 -1.18 -3.83 15.51
N LEU A 90 -2.50 -3.97 15.71
CA LEU A 90 -3.51 -3.22 14.96
C LEU A 90 -3.34 -1.71 15.09
N SER A 91 -3.05 -1.21 16.29
CA SER A 91 -2.87 0.23 16.49
C SER A 91 -1.64 0.79 15.77
N HIS A 92 -0.61 -0.03 15.52
CA HIS A 92 0.54 0.38 14.72
C HIS A 92 0.18 0.47 13.24
N ALA A 93 -0.52 -0.54 12.74
CA ALA A 93 -1.07 -0.50 11.39
C ALA A 93 -1.97 0.75 11.22
N PHE A 94 -2.83 1.02 12.21
CA PHE A 94 -3.71 2.19 12.18
C PHE A 94 -2.93 3.50 12.06
N LEU A 95 -1.82 3.69 12.78
CA LEU A 95 -1.01 4.90 12.67
C LEU A 95 -0.49 5.12 11.25
N VAL A 96 0.01 4.05 10.61
CA VAL A 96 0.52 4.12 9.23
C VAL A 96 -0.62 4.32 8.23
N PHE A 97 -1.67 3.51 8.29
CA PHE A 97 -2.80 3.57 7.36
C PHE A 97 -3.65 4.84 7.49
N SER A 98 -3.57 5.54 8.63
CA SER A 98 -4.17 6.86 8.83
C SER A 98 -3.21 8.02 8.58
N PHE A 99 -2.01 7.72 8.05
CA PHE A 99 -0.98 8.70 7.70
C PHE A 99 -0.52 9.56 8.90
N GLN A 100 -0.63 9.02 10.12
CA GLN A 100 -0.09 9.64 11.33
C GLN A 100 1.40 9.31 11.52
N GLU A 101 1.87 8.27 10.86
CA GLU A 101 3.25 7.82 10.88
C GLU A 101 3.64 7.29 9.50
N SER A 102 4.85 7.61 9.03
CA SER A 102 5.36 7.07 7.77
C SER A 102 5.82 5.61 7.92
N THR A 103 5.83 4.85 6.84
CA THR A 103 6.32 3.45 6.82
C THR A 103 7.77 3.34 7.32
N ALA A 104 8.63 4.31 7.01
CA ALA A 104 10.02 4.32 7.47
C ALA A 104 10.13 4.54 8.99
N GLN A 105 9.32 5.44 9.56
CA GLN A 105 9.28 5.67 11.00
C GLN A 105 8.71 4.45 11.74
N ALA A 106 7.64 3.85 11.21
CA ALA A 106 7.04 2.66 11.81
C ALA A 106 8.03 1.48 11.85
N PHE A 107 8.83 1.31 10.79
CA PHE A 107 9.91 0.33 10.77
C PHE A 107 11.01 0.66 11.79
N ALA A 108 11.48 1.92 11.85
CA ALA A 108 12.51 2.35 12.80
C ALA A 108 12.06 2.24 14.27
N HIS A 109 10.77 2.43 14.54
CA HIS A 109 10.16 2.24 15.87
C HIS A 109 9.82 0.78 16.18
N ASP A 110 10.26 -0.18 15.35
CA ASP A 110 10.05 -1.61 15.56
C ASP A 110 8.56 -2.02 15.65
N ARG A 111 7.68 -1.26 14.97
CA ARG A 111 6.22 -1.47 14.96
C ARG A 111 5.77 -2.48 13.91
N MET A 112 6.66 -2.79 12.98
CA MET A 112 6.46 -3.74 11.88
C MET A 112 7.74 -4.52 11.59
N ILE A 113 7.59 -5.70 11.00
CA ILE A 113 8.69 -6.60 10.62
C ILE A 113 8.64 -6.81 9.11
N ALA A 114 9.79 -6.81 8.45
CA ALA A 114 9.93 -7.27 7.07
C ALA A 114 10.61 -8.65 7.08
N ASP A 115 9.88 -9.67 6.64
CA ASP A 115 10.37 -11.05 6.49
C ASP A 115 10.57 -11.34 5.00
N GLY A 116 11.82 -11.39 4.55
CA GLY A 116 12.24 -11.46 3.15
C GLY A 116 13.49 -10.61 2.91
N ASP A 117 13.86 -10.37 1.65
CA ASP A 117 14.97 -9.48 1.30
C ASP A 117 14.58 -8.01 1.55
N ILE A 118 15.42 -7.30 2.31
CA ILE A 118 15.21 -5.89 2.65
C ILE A 118 15.19 -4.98 1.42
N SER A 119 15.92 -5.33 0.36
CA SER A 119 15.97 -4.59 -0.90
C SER A 119 14.61 -4.59 -1.58
N PHE A 120 13.92 -5.74 -1.57
CA PHE A 120 12.55 -5.85 -2.06
C PHE A 120 11.55 -5.10 -1.19
N ALA A 121 11.77 -5.05 0.13
CA ALA A 121 10.93 -4.25 1.04
C ALA A 121 11.05 -2.76 0.75
N ILE A 122 12.27 -2.24 0.59
CA ILE A 122 12.52 -0.84 0.23
C ILE A 122 11.86 -0.51 -1.12
N ARG A 123 11.95 -1.43 -2.08
CA ARG A 123 11.33 -1.27 -3.40
C ARG A 123 9.81 -1.19 -3.32
N LEU A 124 9.18 -2.07 -2.54
CA LEU A 124 7.74 -2.01 -2.26
C LEU A 124 7.34 -0.66 -1.65
N VAL A 125 8.12 -0.16 -0.69
CA VAL A 125 7.87 1.15 -0.06
C VAL A 125 7.95 2.29 -1.07
N ARG A 126 8.84 2.23 -2.07
CA ARG A 126 8.86 3.24 -3.16
C ARG A 126 7.60 3.19 -4.01
N CYS A 127 7.14 1.99 -4.39
CA CYS A 127 5.87 1.84 -5.10
C CYS A 127 4.70 2.41 -4.29
N LEU A 128 4.66 2.15 -2.98
CA LEU A 128 3.63 2.69 -2.08
C LEU A 128 3.70 4.21 -2.00
N ASN A 129 4.88 4.80 -1.75
CA ASN A 129 5.05 6.24 -1.68
C ASN A 129 4.62 6.93 -2.98
N LYS A 130 4.98 6.36 -4.14
CA LYS A 130 4.59 6.88 -5.45
C LYS A 130 3.08 6.81 -5.64
N MET A 131 2.47 5.65 -5.38
CA MET A 131 1.02 5.45 -5.47
C MET A 131 0.25 6.39 -4.53
N GLU A 132 0.70 6.55 -3.29
CA GLU A 132 0.12 7.48 -2.32
C GLU A 132 0.23 8.93 -2.79
N SER A 133 1.35 9.34 -3.41
CA SER A 133 1.51 10.69 -3.98
C SER A 133 0.50 11.00 -5.11
N LEU A 134 0.09 9.97 -5.86
CA LEU A 134 -0.86 10.08 -6.96
C LEU A 134 -2.30 10.12 -6.43
N ILE A 135 -2.63 9.25 -5.49
CA ILE A 135 -4.00 9.09 -5.00
C ILE A 135 -4.32 10.16 -3.95
N LEU A 136 -3.42 10.43 -3.00
CA LEU A 136 -3.75 11.28 -1.86
C LEU A 136 -3.84 12.78 -2.23
N PRO A 137 -4.80 13.50 -1.62
CA PRO A 137 -4.76 14.96 -1.55
C PRO A 137 -3.39 15.43 -1.05
N LYS A 138 -2.86 16.53 -1.60
CA LYS A 138 -1.47 16.98 -1.35
C LYS A 138 -1.13 17.04 0.16
N LEU A 139 -2.08 17.52 0.97
CA LEU A 139 -1.95 17.61 2.44
C LEU A 139 -1.72 16.26 3.12
N LEU A 140 -2.37 15.19 2.65
CA LEU A 140 -2.19 13.83 3.20
C LEU A 140 -0.94 13.16 2.62
N ALA A 141 -0.63 13.43 1.36
CA ALA A 141 0.57 12.90 0.72
C ALA A 141 1.84 13.38 1.44
N GLU A 142 1.93 14.66 1.83
CA GLU A 142 3.08 15.20 2.59
C GLU A 142 3.31 14.52 3.94
N LEU A 143 2.26 13.96 4.56
CA LEU A 143 2.37 13.19 5.81
C LEU A 143 2.72 11.71 5.56
N ALA A 144 2.26 11.15 4.43
CA ALA A 144 2.42 9.75 4.09
C ALA A 144 3.83 9.42 3.55
N VAL A 145 4.38 10.29 2.69
CA VAL A 145 5.60 10.01 1.94
C VAL A 145 6.83 10.63 2.59
N LYS A 146 7.98 9.93 2.47
CA LYS A 146 9.26 10.43 3.00
C LYS A 146 9.69 11.78 2.39
N GLN A 147 9.37 12.00 1.12
CA GLN A 147 9.63 13.26 0.41
C GLN A 147 8.60 13.43 -0.71
N TYR A 148 7.82 14.51 -0.67
CA TYR A 148 6.85 14.80 -1.72
C TYR A 148 7.58 15.30 -2.98
N PRO A 149 7.29 14.77 -4.18
CA PRO A 149 7.95 15.22 -5.40
C PRO A 149 7.57 16.68 -5.71
N THR A 150 8.57 17.56 -5.78
CA THR A 150 8.38 18.99 -6.06
C THR A 150 7.95 19.26 -7.51
N GLU A 151 8.17 18.32 -8.42
CA GLU A 151 7.97 18.48 -9.87
C GLU A 151 6.61 17.97 -10.40
N LEU A 152 5.70 17.51 -9.53
CA LEU A 152 4.37 17.05 -9.95
C LEU A 152 3.51 18.22 -10.40
N SER A 153 3.31 18.37 -11.73
CA SER A 153 2.39 19.36 -12.27
C SER A 153 0.93 19.00 -11.94
N LEU A 154 0.09 20.01 -11.68
CA LEU A 154 -1.33 19.82 -11.34
C LEU A 154 -2.11 19.00 -12.39
N LYS A 155 -1.71 19.07 -13.68
CA LYS A 155 -2.31 18.28 -14.76
C LYS A 155 -1.99 16.80 -14.64
N GLN A 156 -0.73 16.43 -14.36
CA GLN A 156 -0.35 15.03 -14.17
C GLN A 156 -1.04 14.42 -12.95
N LYS A 157 -1.20 15.21 -11.87
CA LYS A 157 -1.97 14.80 -10.70
C LYS A 157 -3.43 14.53 -11.07
N LEU A 158 -4.09 15.43 -11.79
CA LEU A 158 -5.50 15.27 -12.15
C LEU A 158 -5.74 14.11 -13.11
N THR A 159 -4.96 13.98 -14.19
CA THR A 159 -5.17 12.92 -15.19
C THR A 159 -4.75 11.54 -14.69
N GLY A 160 -3.60 11.45 -14.01
CA GLY A 160 -3.09 10.20 -13.44
C GLY A 160 -3.96 9.71 -12.28
N ALA A 161 -4.29 10.60 -11.33
CA ALA A 161 -5.17 10.26 -10.22
C ALA A 161 -6.57 9.89 -10.74
N ALA A 162 -7.14 10.64 -11.69
CA ALA A 162 -8.46 10.33 -12.24
C ALA A 162 -8.52 8.91 -12.81
N ASN A 163 -7.52 8.48 -13.59
CA ASN A 163 -7.48 7.12 -14.14
C ASN A 163 -7.37 6.05 -13.05
N ILE A 164 -6.57 6.29 -12.01
CA ILE A 164 -6.45 5.36 -10.86
C ILE A 164 -7.76 5.31 -10.08
N TYR A 165 -8.37 6.45 -9.76
CA TYR A 165 -9.66 6.55 -9.08
C TYR A 165 -10.79 5.91 -9.89
N LEU A 166 -10.81 6.10 -11.21
CA LEU A 166 -11.82 5.53 -12.11
C LEU A 166 -11.66 4.00 -12.19
N LYS A 167 -10.43 3.49 -12.34
CA LYS A 167 -10.16 2.04 -12.28
C LYS A 167 -10.46 1.44 -10.91
N LEU A 168 -10.17 2.17 -9.82
CA LEU A 168 -10.50 1.76 -8.46
C LEU A 168 -12.03 1.64 -8.30
N ALA A 169 -12.78 2.67 -8.69
CA ALA A 169 -14.24 2.67 -8.69
C ALA A 169 -14.80 1.51 -9.53
N GLN A 170 -14.31 1.32 -10.76
CA GLN A 170 -14.70 0.19 -11.62
C GLN A 170 -14.40 -1.17 -10.98
N SER A 171 -13.30 -1.31 -10.24
CA SER A 171 -12.96 -2.55 -9.53
C SER A 171 -13.93 -2.87 -8.39
N TYR A 172 -14.52 -1.84 -7.76
CA TYR A 172 -15.59 -2.02 -6.78
C TYR A 172 -16.93 -2.33 -7.45
N PHE A 173 -17.24 -1.69 -8.59
CA PHE A 173 -18.46 -1.98 -9.37
C PHE A 173 -18.47 -3.40 -9.97
N LYS A 174 -17.35 -3.90 -10.48
CA LYS A 174 -17.23 -5.29 -11.00
C LYS A 174 -17.43 -6.39 -9.94
N ARG A 175 -17.42 -6.05 -8.65
CA ARG A 175 -17.70 -6.99 -7.55
C ARG A 175 -19.19 -7.05 -7.19
N SER A 176 -20.01 -6.15 -7.76
CA SER A 176 -21.45 -6.05 -7.48
C SER A 176 -22.33 -6.56 -8.65
N ALA A 177 -21.74 -7.25 -9.62
CA ALA A 177 -22.42 -7.94 -10.71
C ALA A 177 -22.11 -9.44 -10.68
#